data_AF-A0ABC9CCP8-F1
#
_entry.id   AF-A0ABC9CCP8-F1
#
_cell.length_a   1.000
_cell.length_b   1.000
_cell.length_c   1.000
_cell.angle_alpha   90.00
_cell.angle_beta   90.00
_cell.angle_gamma   90.00
#
_symmetry.space_group_name_H-M   'P 1'
#
loop_
_entity.id
_entity.type
_entity.pdbx_description
1 polymer ?
#
loop_
_entity_poly.entity_id
_entity_poly.type
_entity_poly.pdbx_seq_one_letter_code
_entity_poly.pdbx_strand_id
1 'polypeptide(L)'
;MMGTSRPIVLATLVVIAGHAAAAAAAATARPSGPNPIRLPTSAAGDGRPWKCCDFVVRDPKLRPPRWQCNDVVKECSTKCRDCEKSPAGDGFVCRDWIVSPLEPPVCTPRPWECCDAPACVSWDDIPTCWCADNLAVCPRSCKNCELVQWNKPPVYRCTDQFHGYPGPKCSSPYISSKGKGN
;
A
#
# COMPACT_ATOMS: atom_id res chain seq x y z
N MET A 1 -35.61 -8.05 63.37
CA MET A 1 -37.05 -8.34 63.23
C MET A 1 -37.28 -8.88 61.83
N MET A 2 -37.63 -10.17 61.76
CA MET A 2 -38.00 -10.87 60.54
C MET A 2 -39.40 -10.40 60.09
N GLY A 3 -39.60 -10.23 58.80
CA GLY A 3 -40.90 -9.90 58.20
C GLY A 3 -41.02 -10.54 56.82
N THR A 4 -41.60 -11.73 56.80
CA THR A 4 -41.96 -12.55 55.63
C THR A 4 -43.21 -12.02 54.94
N SER A 5 -43.28 -12.04 53.60
CA SER A 5 -44.40 -12.60 52.81
C SER A 5 -44.24 -12.38 51.30
N ARG A 6 -44.45 -13.46 50.53
CA ARG A 6 -44.74 -13.55 49.08
C ARG A 6 -46.25 -13.93 48.93
N PRO A 7 -46.85 -14.17 47.74
CA PRO A 7 -46.70 -13.71 46.35
C PRO A 7 -48.08 -13.26 45.74
N ILE A 8 -48.18 -13.08 44.39
CA ILE A 8 -49.28 -13.53 43.47
C ILE A 8 -49.82 -12.49 42.43
N VAL A 9 -49.54 -12.83 41.16
CA VAL A 9 -50.36 -12.83 39.91
C VAL A 9 -50.59 -11.58 39.04
N LEU A 10 -50.10 -11.78 37.81
CA LEU A 10 -50.41 -11.25 36.47
C LEU A 10 -51.63 -10.34 36.25
N ALA A 11 -51.39 -9.31 35.43
CA ALA A 11 -52.33 -8.90 34.38
C ALA A 11 -51.56 -8.67 33.06
N THR A 12 -51.89 -9.50 32.08
CA THR A 12 -51.49 -9.43 30.67
C THR A 12 -52.11 -8.22 29.98
N LEU A 13 -51.30 -7.45 29.24
CA LEU A 13 -51.80 -6.60 28.15
C LEU A 13 -51.13 -7.02 26.84
N VAL A 14 -51.91 -7.72 26.04
CA VAL A 14 -51.67 -8.08 24.65
C VAL A 14 -51.91 -6.82 23.82
N VAL A 15 -50.89 -6.35 23.08
CA VAL A 15 -51.09 -5.43 21.96
C VAL A 15 -50.56 -6.11 20.70
N ILE A 16 -51.50 -6.53 19.85
CA ILE A 16 -51.27 -7.09 18.52
C ILE A 16 -51.42 -5.95 17.53
N ALA A 17 -50.42 -5.77 16.67
CA ALA A 17 -50.46 -5.26 15.29
C ALA A 17 -49.04 -4.76 14.97
N GLY A 18 -48.22 -5.43 14.18
CA GLY A 18 -48.51 -5.90 12.83
C GLY A 18 -47.83 -4.96 11.86
N HIS A 19 -46.59 -5.26 11.44
CA HIS A 19 -45.97 -4.65 10.27
C HIS A 19 -45.29 -5.73 9.43
N ALA A 20 -45.65 -5.67 8.13
CA ALA A 20 -45.52 -6.68 7.10
C ALA A 20 -44.10 -7.25 6.89
N ALA A 21 -44.04 -8.56 6.73
CA ALA A 21 -42.94 -9.24 6.06
C ALA A 21 -43.13 -9.11 4.54
N ALA A 22 -42.20 -8.44 3.86
CA ALA A 22 -42.06 -8.53 2.41
C ALA A 22 -40.97 -9.57 2.11
N ALA A 23 -41.40 -10.80 1.84
CA ALA A 23 -40.58 -11.80 1.18
C ALA A 23 -40.66 -11.55 -0.33
N ALA A 24 -39.56 -11.13 -0.95
CA ALA A 24 -39.42 -11.19 -2.40
C ALA A 24 -38.43 -12.31 -2.73
N ALA A 25 -38.99 -13.39 -3.30
CA ALA A 25 -38.25 -14.51 -3.83
C ALA A 25 -37.44 -14.11 -5.07
N ALA A 26 -36.34 -14.84 -5.25
CA ALA A 26 -35.32 -14.64 -6.26
C ALA A 26 -35.83 -14.69 -7.70
N ALA A 27 -35.31 -13.80 -8.55
CA ALA A 27 -35.24 -13.99 -9.99
C ALA A 27 -33.76 -14.09 -10.39
N THR A 28 -33.35 -15.28 -10.82
CA THR A 28 -32.09 -15.54 -11.49
C THR A 28 -32.01 -14.79 -12.82
N ALA A 29 -31.05 -13.88 -12.95
CA ALA A 29 -30.60 -13.39 -14.26
C ALA A 29 -29.09 -13.57 -14.35
N ARG A 30 -28.68 -14.49 -15.22
CA ARG A 30 -27.31 -14.74 -15.64
C ARG A 30 -27.03 -13.92 -16.90
N PRO A 31 -26.07 -12.98 -16.90
CA PRO A 31 -25.42 -12.55 -18.12
C PRO A 31 -24.05 -13.20 -18.21
N SER A 32 -23.92 -14.10 -19.19
CA SER A 32 -22.65 -14.61 -19.68
C SER A 32 -21.93 -13.50 -20.45
N GLY A 33 -20.75 -13.09 -20.00
CA GLY A 33 -19.87 -12.17 -20.71
C GLY A 33 -18.52 -12.05 -19.98
N PRO A 34 -17.38 -11.97 -20.69
CA PRO A 34 -16.07 -11.87 -20.07
C PRO A 34 -15.89 -10.46 -19.55
N ASN A 35 -16.39 -10.18 -18.34
CA ASN A 35 -15.97 -8.99 -17.63
C ASN A 35 -14.46 -9.14 -17.37
N PRO A 36 -13.59 -8.23 -17.86
CA PRO A 36 -12.22 -8.21 -17.42
C PRO A 36 -12.26 -8.09 -15.91
N ILE A 37 -11.63 -9.03 -15.22
CA ILE A 37 -11.46 -8.99 -13.77
C ILE A 37 -10.73 -7.68 -13.48
N ARG A 38 -11.48 -6.64 -13.12
CA ARG A 38 -10.91 -5.47 -12.46
C ARG A 38 -10.45 -5.98 -11.10
N LEU A 39 -9.18 -6.36 -11.03
CA LEU A 39 -8.49 -6.47 -9.76
C LEU A 39 -8.72 -5.12 -9.05
N PRO A 40 -9.23 -5.11 -7.81
CA PRO A 40 -9.33 -3.86 -7.09
C PRO A 40 -7.92 -3.27 -7.00
N THR A 41 -7.75 -2.02 -7.46
CA THR A 41 -6.55 -1.18 -7.25
C THR A 41 -6.29 -0.91 -5.76
N SER A 42 -7.08 -1.51 -4.88
CA SER A 42 -6.95 -1.52 -3.44
C SER A 42 -6.85 -2.96 -2.95
N ALA A 43 -5.74 -3.64 -3.22
CA ALA A 43 -5.35 -4.81 -2.43
C ALA A 43 -4.83 -4.37 -1.03
N ALA A 44 -5.56 -3.48 -0.37
CA ALA A 44 -5.23 -2.92 0.94
C ALA A 44 -6.54 -2.57 1.66
N GLY A 45 -7.17 -3.57 2.27
CA GLY A 45 -8.44 -3.37 2.96
C GLY A 45 -8.81 -4.52 3.89
N ASP A 46 -7.88 -5.03 4.72
CA ASP A 46 -8.09 -6.35 5.35
C ASP A 46 -7.08 -6.79 6.44
N GLY A 47 -6.29 -5.88 7.03
CA GLY A 47 -5.44 -6.23 8.20
C GLY A 47 -3.94 -6.32 7.91
N ARG A 48 -3.46 -5.59 6.89
CA ARG A 48 -2.03 -5.43 6.66
C ARG A 48 -1.37 -4.57 7.76
N PRO A 49 -0.11 -4.87 8.13
CA PRO A 49 0.64 -4.11 9.13
C PRO A 49 0.93 -2.65 8.73
N TRP A 50 0.97 -2.32 7.43
CA TRP A 50 1.13 -0.96 6.92
C TRP A 50 0.26 -0.72 5.69
N LYS A 51 -0.15 0.54 5.48
CA LYS A 51 -0.99 0.95 4.33
C LYS A 51 -0.16 1.23 3.08
N CYS A 52 1.00 1.85 3.28
CA CYS A 52 1.98 2.20 2.25
C CYS A 52 3.39 1.97 2.83
N CYS A 53 4.42 2.02 1.98
CA CYS A 53 5.80 1.91 2.41
C CYS A 53 6.76 2.64 1.47
N ASP A 54 7.63 3.50 1.99
CA ASP A 54 8.67 4.19 1.20
C ASP A 54 9.97 3.38 1.13
N PHE A 55 10.35 2.70 2.21
CA PHE A 55 11.51 1.82 2.29
C PHE A 55 11.11 0.35 2.29
N VAL A 56 10.76 -0.17 1.12
CA VAL A 56 10.37 -1.58 0.98
C VAL A 56 11.58 -2.48 0.68
N VAL A 57 11.65 -3.61 1.39
CA VAL A 57 12.57 -4.70 1.07
C VAL A 57 11.76 -5.90 0.57
N ARG A 58 12.24 -6.49 -0.53
CA ARG A 58 11.67 -7.69 -1.13
C ARG A 58 12.55 -8.89 -0.79
N ASP A 59 11.94 -10.00 -0.37
CA ASP A 59 12.63 -11.30 -0.35
C ASP A 59 12.84 -11.77 -1.81
N PRO A 60 14.09 -11.90 -2.28
CA PRO A 60 14.36 -12.24 -3.66
C PRO A 60 14.03 -13.70 -3.99
N LYS A 61 13.90 -14.59 -3.00
CA LYS A 61 13.84 -16.05 -3.19
C LYS A 61 12.43 -16.61 -3.34
N LEU A 62 11.40 -15.88 -2.88
CA LEU A 62 10.03 -16.40 -2.79
C LEU A 62 9.12 -15.93 -3.95
N ARG A 63 8.22 -16.84 -4.37
CA ARG A 63 7.08 -16.56 -5.26
C ARG A 63 5.78 -17.14 -4.66
N PRO A 64 4.73 -16.33 -4.43
CA PRO A 64 4.68 -14.87 -4.57
C PRO A 64 5.68 -14.18 -3.62
N PRO A 65 6.16 -12.96 -3.97
CA PRO A 65 7.18 -12.30 -3.19
C PRO A 65 6.70 -11.93 -1.79
N ARG A 66 7.66 -11.90 -0.85
CA ARG A 66 7.47 -11.32 0.48
C ARG A 66 8.05 -9.91 0.53
N TRP A 67 7.35 -9.04 1.23
CA TRP A 67 7.70 -7.64 1.39
C TRP A 67 7.75 -7.26 2.86
N GLN A 68 8.77 -6.51 3.25
CA GLN A 68 8.90 -5.90 4.56
C GLN A 68 8.97 -4.39 4.37
N CYS A 69 8.35 -3.65 5.30
CA CYS A 69 8.46 -2.21 5.33
C CYS A 69 9.45 -1.76 6.41
N ASN A 70 10.44 -0.98 6.02
CA ASN A 70 11.45 -0.44 6.92
C ASN A 70 11.28 1.07 7.17
N ASP A 71 10.08 1.61 6.94
CA ASP A 71 9.74 2.97 7.32
C ASP A 71 9.83 3.13 8.84
N VAL A 72 10.48 4.20 9.27
CA VAL A 72 10.52 4.59 10.69
C VAL A 72 9.26 5.40 10.98
N VAL A 73 8.43 4.90 11.89
CA VAL A 73 7.17 5.52 12.31
C VAL A 73 7.20 5.88 13.79
N LYS A 74 6.41 6.87 14.21
CA LYS A 74 6.30 7.25 15.63
C LYS A 74 5.67 6.15 16.49
N GLU A 75 4.73 5.41 15.91
CA GLU A 75 4.05 4.28 16.53
C GLU A 75 3.71 3.24 15.46
N CYS A 76 3.85 1.96 15.79
CA CYS A 76 3.44 0.90 14.88
C CYS A 76 1.91 0.80 14.80
N SER A 77 1.43 0.37 13.63
CA SER A 77 0.04 -0.05 13.47
C SER A 77 -0.31 -1.15 14.46
N THR A 78 -1.54 -1.15 14.98
CA THR A 78 -2.08 -2.24 15.83
C THR A 78 -2.16 -3.59 15.11
N LYS A 79 -1.96 -3.61 13.78
CA LYS A 79 -1.89 -4.81 12.96
C LYS A 79 -0.46 -5.33 12.78
N CYS A 80 0.54 -4.56 13.21
CA CYS A 80 1.93 -5.02 13.26
C CYS A 80 2.13 -5.91 14.49
N ARG A 81 2.58 -7.15 14.29
CA ARG A 81 2.84 -8.09 15.39
C ARG A 81 4.23 -7.88 16.00
N ASP A 82 5.21 -7.59 15.17
CA ASP A 82 6.60 -7.39 15.59
C ASP A 82 7.03 -5.94 15.36
N CYS A 83 6.97 -5.14 16.43
CA CYS A 83 7.29 -3.72 16.40
C CYS A 83 8.54 -3.46 17.24
N GLU A 84 9.60 -3.02 16.58
CA GLU A 84 10.91 -2.80 17.22
C GLU A 84 11.29 -1.33 17.17
N LYS A 85 12.10 -0.87 18.12
CA LYS A 85 12.71 0.47 18.04
C LYS A 85 13.61 0.55 16.80
N SER A 86 13.58 1.70 16.13
CA SER A 86 14.44 1.93 14.97
C SER A 86 15.92 1.91 15.38
N PRO A 87 16.80 1.22 14.64
CA PRO A 87 18.23 1.33 14.84
C PRO A 87 18.79 2.69 14.38
N ALA A 88 18.02 3.45 13.62
CA ALA A 88 18.44 4.73 13.03
C ALA A 88 18.21 5.90 14.01
N GLY A 89 17.20 5.83 14.90
CA GLY A 89 16.91 6.92 15.83
C GLY A 89 15.59 6.74 16.58
N ASP A 90 14.95 7.86 16.90
CA ASP A 90 13.67 7.90 17.61
C ASP A 90 12.52 7.41 16.73
N GLY A 91 11.95 6.25 17.07
CA GLY A 91 10.79 5.69 16.41
C GLY A 91 10.78 4.17 16.42
N PHE A 92 9.91 3.60 15.61
CA PHE A 92 9.69 2.16 15.50
C PHE A 92 9.63 1.71 14.05
N VAL A 93 9.99 0.46 13.82
CA VAL A 93 9.88 -0.22 12.52
C VAL A 93 9.07 -1.48 12.70
N CYS A 94 8.10 -1.70 11.80
CA CYS A 94 7.35 -2.94 11.78
C CYS A 94 8.14 -4.04 11.06
N ARG A 95 8.48 -5.12 11.76
CA ARG A 95 9.27 -6.24 11.22
C ARG A 95 8.45 -7.34 10.58
N ASP A 96 7.12 -7.23 10.62
CA ASP A 96 6.26 -8.16 9.90
C ASP A 96 6.66 -8.26 8.43
N TRP A 97 6.37 -9.40 7.82
CA TRP A 97 6.51 -9.61 6.38
C TRP A 97 5.13 -9.92 5.81
N ILE A 98 4.78 -9.30 4.70
CA ILE A 98 3.56 -9.62 3.96
C ILE A 98 3.90 -10.41 2.70
N VAL A 99 3.10 -11.42 2.39
CA VAL A 99 3.16 -12.12 1.11
C VAL A 99 2.17 -11.42 0.16
N SER A 100 2.65 -10.90 -0.96
CA SER A 100 1.79 -10.19 -1.92
C SER A 100 2.37 -10.31 -3.32
N PRO A 101 1.57 -10.57 -4.37
CA PRO A 101 2.05 -10.51 -5.75
C PRO A 101 2.39 -9.08 -6.19
N LEU A 102 1.82 -8.07 -5.52
CA LEU A 102 2.03 -6.65 -5.81
C LEU A 102 2.98 -6.04 -4.78
N GLU A 103 3.88 -5.17 -5.26
CA GLU A 103 4.66 -4.26 -4.41
C GLU A 103 3.71 -3.35 -3.62
N PRO A 104 4.00 -3.05 -2.33
CA PRO A 104 3.22 -2.10 -1.56
C PRO A 104 3.15 -0.73 -2.24
N PRO A 105 2.05 0.02 -2.09
CA PRO A 105 2.00 1.40 -2.56
C PRO A 105 3.01 2.25 -1.77
N VAL A 106 3.64 3.21 -2.43
CA VAL A 106 4.54 4.19 -1.79
C VAL A 106 3.74 5.23 -1.00
N CYS A 107 4.27 5.70 0.13
CA CYS A 107 3.63 6.74 0.92
C CYS A 107 3.89 8.12 0.34
N THR A 108 5.11 8.36 -0.13
CA THR A 108 5.55 9.64 -0.68
C THR A 108 5.79 9.50 -2.19
N PRO A 109 4.99 10.16 -3.05
CA PRO A 109 5.18 10.10 -4.49
C PRO A 109 6.55 10.63 -4.90
N ARG A 110 7.29 9.82 -5.66
CA ARG A 110 8.62 10.16 -6.19
C ARG A 110 8.51 10.95 -7.51
N PRO A 111 9.55 11.72 -7.88
CA PRO A 111 9.65 12.30 -9.21
C PRO A 111 9.83 11.26 -10.33
N TRP A 112 10.22 10.02 -10.00
CA TRP A 112 10.39 8.88 -10.91
C TRP A 112 9.67 7.62 -10.41
N GLU A 113 9.28 6.73 -11.32
CA GLU A 113 8.63 5.46 -10.95
C GLU A 113 9.62 4.39 -10.46
N CYS A 114 10.77 4.27 -11.14
CA CYS A 114 11.88 3.39 -10.85
C CYS A 114 13.21 4.14 -11.08
N CYS A 115 14.32 3.64 -10.53
CA CYS A 115 15.63 4.23 -10.75
C CYS A 115 16.74 3.15 -10.75
N ASP A 116 17.50 3.02 -11.82
CA ASP A 116 18.64 2.09 -11.90
C ASP A 116 19.93 2.68 -11.30
N ALA A 117 20.12 4.00 -11.41
CA ALA A 117 21.27 4.75 -10.90
C ALA A 117 20.86 5.81 -9.87
N PRO A 118 20.40 5.42 -8.66
CA PRO A 118 20.10 6.38 -7.62
C PRO A 118 21.37 6.95 -7.00
N ALA A 119 21.40 8.25 -6.78
CA ALA A 119 22.41 8.92 -5.99
C ALA A 119 21.74 9.51 -4.76
N CYS A 120 22.18 9.06 -3.58
CA CYS A 120 21.57 9.38 -2.30
C CYS A 120 22.63 9.92 -1.36
N VAL A 121 22.29 10.99 -0.64
CA VAL A 121 23.03 11.45 0.51
C VAL A 121 22.24 11.07 1.77
N SER A 122 22.93 10.50 2.75
CA SER A 122 22.34 10.14 4.04
C SER A 122 22.94 11.03 5.10
N TRP A 123 22.18 12.03 5.53
CA TRP A 123 22.52 12.89 6.66
C TRP A 123 21.65 12.57 7.89
N ASP A 124 20.50 11.93 7.67
CA ASP A 124 19.53 11.46 8.67
C ASP A 124 19.13 10.00 8.36
N ASP A 125 18.13 9.48 9.10
CA ASP A 125 17.55 8.12 8.96
C ASP A 125 16.88 7.87 7.60
N ILE A 126 16.38 8.92 6.95
CA ILE A 126 15.78 8.88 5.62
C ILE A 126 16.68 9.68 4.67
N PRO A 127 17.21 9.05 3.60
CA PRO A 127 18.13 9.72 2.70
C PRO A 127 17.40 10.74 1.82
N THR A 128 18.15 11.73 1.34
CA THR A 128 17.73 12.55 0.20
C THR A 128 18.38 12.00 -1.06
N CYS A 129 17.56 11.58 -2.03
CA CYS A 129 17.98 10.93 -3.25
C CYS A 129 17.60 11.74 -4.50
N TRP A 130 18.34 11.55 -5.57
CA TRP A 130 17.97 11.92 -6.94
C TRP A 130 18.27 10.75 -7.87
N CYS A 131 17.56 10.67 -9.00
CA CYS A 131 17.78 9.60 -9.96
C CYS A 131 18.69 10.07 -11.11
N ALA A 132 19.82 9.39 -11.28
CA ALA A 132 20.79 9.73 -12.32
C ALA A 132 20.55 8.98 -13.64
N ASP A 133 19.38 8.36 -13.81
CA ASP A 133 19.02 7.66 -15.03
C ASP A 133 18.98 8.62 -16.23
N ASN A 134 19.54 8.14 -17.33
CA ASN A 134 19.45 8.78 -18.63
C ASN A 134 18.17 8.31 -19.32
N LEU A 135 17.28 9.25 -19.62
CA LEU A 135 15.94 8.98 -20.13
C LEU A 135 15.76 9.59 -21.52
N ALA A 136 14.98 8.94 -22.36
CA ALA A 136 14.53 9.55 -23.61
C ALA A 136 13.48 10.66 -23.35
N VAL A 137 12.69 10.51 -22.28
CA VAL A 137 11.67 11.48 -21.83
C VAL A 137 11.57 11.38 -20.31
N CYS A 138 11.51 12.51 -19.60
CA CYS A 138 11.30 12.48 -18.14
C CYS A 138 9.86 12.07 -17.77
N PRO A 139 9.65 11.46 -16.59
CA PRO A 139 8.32 11.16 -16.08
C PRO A 139 7.50 12.43 -15.84
N ARG A 140 6.18 12.34 -15.93
CA ARG A 140 5.26 13.47 -15.65
C ARG A 140 5.35 14.01 -14.21
N SER A 141 5.81 13.17 -13.29
CA SER A 141 6.05 13.52 -11.89
C SER A 141 7.33 14.34 -11.67
N CYS A 142 8.23 14.36 -12.66
CA CYS A 142 9.45 15.14 -12.61
C CYS A 142 9.15 16.61 -12.94
N LYS A 143 9.53 17.52 -12.05
CA LYS A 143 9.35 18.97 -12.22
C LYS A 143 10.51 19.57 -13.03
N ASN A 144 11.74 19.14 -12.75
CA ASN A 144 12.94 19.64 -13.43
C ASN A 144 13.54 18.55 -14.34
N CYS A 145 13.21 18.63 -15.63
CA CYS A 145 13.73 17.74 -16.66
C CYS A 145 14.79 18.47 -17.49
N GLU A 146 16.05 18.07 -17.33
CA GLU A 146 17.18 18.70 -18.02
C GLU A 146 17.66 17.85 -19.18
N LEU A 147 18.03 18.50 -20.27
CA LEU A 147 18.73 17.84 -21.36
C LEU A 147 20.22 17.70 -21.01
N VAL A 148 20.70 16.46 -20.91
CA VAL A 148 22.09 16.15 -20.58
C VAL A 148 22.95 15.90 -21.82
N GLN A 149 22.35 15.49 -22.93
CA GLN A 149 23.08 15.25 -24.17
C GLN A 149 22.21 15.54 -25.41
N TRP A 150 22.70 16.40 -26.32
CA TRP A 150 22.03 16.77 -27.58
C TRP A 150 22.21 15.72 -28.70
N ASN A 151 22.46 14.45 -28.36
CA ASN A 151 22.63 13.40 -29.38
C ASN A 151 21.30 13.05 -30.08
N LYS A 152 21.33 12.19 -31.10
CA LYS A 152 20.12 11.62 -31.72
C LYS A 152 19.96 10.15 -31.28
N PRO A 153 19.04 9.82 -30.35
CA PRO A 153 18.05 10.69 -29.70
C PRO A 153 18.62 11.55 -28.56
N PRO A 154 17.98 12.67 -28.23
CA PRO A 154 18.36 13.50 -27.09
C PRO A 154 18.20 12.72 -25.79
N VAL A 155 19.08 12.98 -24.83
CA VAL A 155 19.07 12.34 -23.52
C VAL A 155 18.73 13.37 -22.46
N TYR A 156 17.76 13.04 -21.63
CA TYR A 156 17.27 13.86 -20.54
C TYR A 156 17.54 13.18 -19.19
N ARG A 157 17.52 13.98 -18.12
CA ARG A 157 17.62 13.50 -16.75
C ARG A 157 16.70 14.32 -15.86
N CYS A 158 16.03 13.64 -14.94
CA CYS A 158 15.28 14.31 -13.89
C CYS A 158 16.25 14.79 -12.80
N THR A 159 16.23 16.07 -12.47
CA THR A 159 17.12 16.67 -11.45
C THR A 159 16.40 16.97 -10.13
N ASP A 160 15.14 16.55 -10.00
CA ASP A 160 14.40 16.65 -8.75
C ASP A 160 15.08 15.87 -7.63
N GLN A 161 15.17 16.50 -6.46
CA GLN A 161 15.56 15.83 -5.22
C GLN A 161 14.31 15.30 -4.52
N PHE A 162 14.46 14.13 -3.92
CA PHE A 162 13.40 13.43 -3.19
C PHE A 162 13.91 13.06 -1.81
N HIS A 163 13.24 13.55 -0.77
CA HIS A 163 13.51 13.10 0.59
C HIS A 163 12.77 11.78 0.83
N GLY A 164 13.51 10.68 0.75
CA GLY A 164 12.99 9.32 0.75
C GLY A 164 13.84 8.37 -0.09
N TYR A 165 13.56 7.08 0.04
CA TYR A 165 14.29 6.04 -0.68
C TYR A 165 14.01 6.06 -2.19
N PRO A 166 14.99 5.73 -3.03
CA PRO A 166 14.90 5.92 -4.48
C PRO A 166 13.89 4.99 -5.17
N GLY A 167 13.44 3.94 -4.48
CA GLY A 167 12.50 2.96 -5.01
C GLY A 167 13.15 1.80 -5.76
N PRO A 168 12.35 1.05 -6.54
CA PRO A 168 12.82 -0.14 -7.23
C PRO A 168 13.70 0.21 -8.44
N LYS A 169 14.57 -0.73 -8.80
CA LYS A 169 15.34 -0.67 -10.05
C LYS A 169 14.44 -0.90 -11.27
N CYS A 170 14.66 -0.15 -12.34
CA CYS A 170 13.89 -0.30 -13.59
C CYS A 170 14.18 -1.65 -14.28
N SER A 171 15.42 -2.11 -14.19
CA SER A 171 15.89 -3.42 -14.63
C SER A 171 15.30 -4.61 -13.84
N SER A 172 14.52 -4.36 -12.78
CA SER A 172 13.88 -5.41 -12.01
C SER A 172 12.85 -6.17 -12.87
N PRO A 173 12.85 -7.52 -12.87
CA PRO A 173 11.90 -8.31 -13.66
C PRO A 173 10.42 -8.04 -13.32
N TYR A 174 10.14 -7.38 -12.20
CA TYR A 174 8.80 -6.97 -11.79
C TYR A 174 8.34 -5.67 -12.46
N ILE A 175 9.24 -4.70 -12.69
CA ILE A 175 8.91 -3.44 -13.37
C ILE A 175 8.82 -3.65 -14.89
N SER A 176 9.68 -4.49 -15.46
CA SER A 176 9.63 -4.84 -16.89
C SER A 176 8.30 -5.49 -17.32
N SER A 177 7.52 -6.03 -16.37
CA SER A 177 6.21 -6.62 -16.64
C SER A 177 5.08 -5.59 -16.79
N LYS A 178 5.23 -4.35 -16.28
CA LYS A 178 4.22 -3.29 -16.44
C LYS A 178 4.25 -2.58 -17.80
N GLY A 179 5.32 -2.74 -18.58
CA GLY A 179 5.50 -2.10 -19.89
C GLY A 179 5.03 -2.93 -21.10
N LYS A 180 4.49 -4.14 -20.92
CA LYS A 180 4.00 -5.01 -22.01
C LYS A 180 2.47 -5.00 -22.14
N GLY A 181 1.86 -3.83 -22.08
CA GLY A 181 0.47 -3.61 -22.48
C GLY A 181 0.45 -2.73 -23.73
N ASN A 182 0.42 -3.35 -24.90
CA ASN A 182 0.10 -2.68 -26.17
C ASN A 182 -1.42 -2.72 -26.37
#